data_AF-A0A2T2TS78-F1
#
_entry.id   AF-A0A2T2TS78-F1
#
_cell.length_a   1.000
_cell.length_b   1.000
_cell.length_c   1.000
_cell.angle_alpha   90.00
_cell.angle_beta   90.00
_cell.angle_gamma   90.00
#
_symmetry.space_group_name_H-M   'P 1'
#
loop_
_entity.id
_entity.type
_entity.pdbx_description
1 polymer ?
#
loop_
_entity_poly.entity_id
_entity_poly.type
_entity_poly.pdbx_seq_one_letter_code
_entity_poly.pdbx_strand_id
1 'polypeptide(L)' 'MQQPTTKSKIVRAVEELPESATIEDAIERLVFLHKIEIGLKQSQEGKTLPLDEVEARLQRRRQSKQQ' A
#
# COMPACT_ATOMS: atom_id res chain seq x y z
N MET A 1 -25.07 -6.73 -2.29
CA MET A 1 -24.14 -6.83 -3.45
C MET A 1 -22.97 -7.70 -3.02
N GLN A 2 -22.60 -8.73 -3.80
CA GLN A 2 -21.48 -9.61 -3.44
C GLN A 2 -20.17 -8.83 -3.59
N GLN A 3 -19.30 -8.89 -2.57
CA GLN A 3 -17.98 -8.27 -2.64
C GLN A 3 -17.12 -9.02 -3.66
N PRO A 4 -16.35 -8.33 -4.52
CA PRO A 4 -15.47 -8.98 -5.48
C PRO A 4 -14.40 -9.80 -4.75
N THR A 5 -14.19 -11.04 -5.21
CA THR A 5 -13.14 -11.93 -4.70
C THR A 5 -11.75 -11.34 -4.90
N THR A 6 -10.77 -11.77 -4.09
CA THR A 6 -9.36 -11.39 -4.26
C THR A 6 -8.87 -11.67 -5.67
N LYS A 7 -9.21 -12.83 -6.26
CA LYS A 7 -8.84 -13.18 -7.63
C LYS A 7 -9.40 -12.17 -8.65
N SER A 8 -10.69 -11.82 -8.55
CA SER A 8 -11.29 -10.84 -9.46
C SER A 8 -10.69 -9.44 -9.32
N LYS A 9 -10.29 -9.03 -8.11
CA LYS A 9 -9.59 -7.76 -7.91
C LYS A 9 -8.20 -7.77 -8.53
N ILE A 10 -7.47 -8.87 -8.42
CA ILE A 10 -6.14 -9.04 -9.04
C ILE A 10 -6.25 -8.95 -10.57
N VAL A 11 -7.19 -9.69 -11.18
CA VAL A 11 -7.40 -9.67 -12.63
C VAL A 11 -7.69 -8.24 -13.09
N ARG A 12 -8.64 -7.57 -12.45
CA ARG A 12 -8.97 -6.18 -12.76
C ARG A 12 -7.76 -5.23 -12.63
N ALA A 13 -6.96 -5.38 -11.57
CA ALA A 13 -5.79 -4.53 -11.36
C ALA A 13 -4.73 -4.67 -12.45
N VAL A 14 -4.64 -5.86 -13.06
CA VAL A 14 -3.76 -6.12 -14.21
C VAL A 14 -4.39 -5.63 -15.52
N GLU A 15 -5.70 -5.82 -15.72
CA GLU A 15 -6.45 -5.31 -16.89
C GLU A 15 -6.42 -3.77 -17.00
N GLU A 16 -6.29 -3.05 -15.89
CA GLU A 16 -6.19 -1.59 -15.86
C GLU A 16 -4.79 -1.06 -16.23
N LEU A 17 -3.80 -1.93 -16.43
CA LEU A 17 -2.45 -1.53 -16.83
C LEU A 17 -2.39 -1.13 -18.32
N PRO A 18 -1.49 -0.20 -18.69
CA PRO A 18 -1.22 0.08 -20.10
C PRO A 18 -0.73 -1.16 -20.85
N GLU A 19 -1.01 -1.24 -22.15
CA GLU A 19 -0.50 -2.33 -23.03
C GLU A 19 1.04 -2.44 -23.04
N SER A 20 1.74 -1.34 -22.74
CA SER A 20 3.21 -1.30 -22.65
C SER A 20 3.74 -1.73 -21.27
N ALA A 21 2.87 -2.11 -20.33
CA ALA A 21 3.28 -2.46 -18.98
C ALA A 21 4.13 -3.73 -18.95
N THR A 22 5.12 -3.71 -18.07
CA THR A 22 6.02 -4.82 -17.79
C THR A 22 5.48 -5.70 -16.66
N ILE A 23 6.12 -6.85 -16.43
CA ILE A 23 5.80 -7.70 -15.29
C ILE A 23 6.09 -6.97 -13.98
N GLU A 24 7.16 -6.17 -13.94
CA GLU A 24 7.54 -5.34 -12.81
C GLU A 24 6.44 -4.33 -12.44
N ASP A 25 5.85 -3.67 -13.44
CA ASP A 25 4.72 -2.74 -13.23
C ASP A 25 3.50 -3.45 -12.63
N ALA A 26 3.20 -4.66 -13.11
CA ALA A 26 2.10 -5.46 -12.58
C ALA A 26 2.35 -5.86 -11.12
N ILE A 27 3.56 -6.31 -10.79
CA ILE A 27 3.95 -6.65 -9.41
C ILE A 27 3.84 -5.41 -8.52
N GLU A 28 4.37 -4.27 -8.96
CA GLU A 28 4.30 -3.01 -8.21
C GLU A 28 2.85 -2.62 -7.91
N ARG A 29 1.99 -2.62 -8.94
CA ARG A 29 0.56 -2.30 -8.81
C ARG A 29 -0.14 -3.20 -7.80
N LEU A 30 0.09 -4.51 -7.87
CA LEU A 30 -0.53 -5.47 -6.95
C LEU A 30 -0.04 -5.29 -5.52
N VAL A 31 1.27 -5.10 -5.31
CA VAL A 31 1.84 -4.85 -3.98
C VAL A 31 1.33 -3.53 -3.40
N PHE A 32 1.22 -2.49 -4.23
CA PHE A 32 0.70 -1.19 -3.84
C PHE A 32 -0.76 -1.28 -3.36
N LEU A 33 -1.63 -1.92 -4.15
CA LEU A 33 -3.04 -2.12 -3.77
C LEU A 33 -3.17 -2.95 -2.50
N HIS A 34 -2.37 -4.01 -2.34
CA HIS A 34 -2.36 -4.81 -1.12
C HIS A 34 -1.97 -4.00 0.12
N LYS A 35 -0.96 -3.13 0.01
CA LYS A 35 -0.55 -2.23 1.11
C LYS A 35 -1.66 -1.25 1.49
N ILE A 36 -2.42 -0.74 0.52
CA ILE A 36 -3.59 0.12 0.79
C ILE A 36 -4.66 -0.66 1.56
N GLU A 37 -5.01 -1.87 1.12
CA GLU A 37 -6.01 -2.69 1.81
C GLU A 37 -5.60 -2.98 3.27
N ILE A 38 -4.32 -3.28 3.50
CA ILE A 38 -3.77 -3.43 4.86
C ILE A 38 -3.91 -2.12 5.65
N GLY A 39 -3.52 -0.98 5.07
CA GLY A 39 -3.59 0.31 5.73
C GLY A 39 -5.03 0.71 6.11
N LEU A 40 -5.99 0.46 5.22
CA LEU A 40 -7.41 0.67 5.48
C LEU A 40 -7.91 -0.20 6.63
N LYS A 41 -7.55 -1.49 6.63
CA LYS A 41 -7.88 -2.41 7.73
C LYS A 41 -7.27 -1.95 9.05
N GLN A 42 -6.00 -1.55 9.06
CA GLN A 42 -5.33 -1.03 10.24
C GLN A 42 -6.02 0.23 10.78
N SER A 43 -6.42 1.15 9.89
CA SER A 43 -7.17 2.35 10.27
C SER A 43 -8.53 2.01 10.91
N GLN A 44 -9.28 1.07 10.32
CA GLN A 44 -10.55 0.60 10.87
C GLN A 44 -10.38 -0.07 12.24
N GLU A 45 -9.27 -0.77 12.45
CA GLU A 45 -8.92 -1.41 13.72
C GLU A 45 -8.29 -0.44 14.74
N GLY A 46 -8.19 0.86 14.43
CA GLY A 46 -7.56 1.86 15.30
C GLY A 46 -6.05 1.72 15.45
N LYS A 47 -5.39 0.94 14.59
CA LYS A 47 -3.93 0.73 14.57
C LYS A 47 -3.23 1.90 13.87
N THR A 48 -3.48 3.11 14.36
CA THR A 48 -2.92 4.37 13.86
C THR A 48 -2.00 4.99 14.90
N LEU A 49 -1.12 5.90 14.47
CA LEU A 49 -0.25 6.66 15.36
C LEU A 49 -0.68 8.14 15.35
N PRO A 50 -0.60 8.83 16.50
CA PRO A 50 -0.67 10.29 16.56
C PRO A 50 0.37 10.98 15.66
N LEU A 51 0.07 12.19 15.20
CA LEU A 51 0.91 12.93 14.25
C LEU A 51 2.30 13.26 14.82
N ASP A 52 2.36 13.68 16.08
CA ASP A 52 3.58 14.00 16.81
C ASP A 52 4.51 12.79 16.93
N GLU A 53 3.97 11.59 17.18
CA GLU A 53 4.75 10.35 17.18
C GLU A 53 5.34 10.02 15.80
N VAL A 54 4.58 10.29 14.73
CA VAL A 54 5.04 10.10 13.34
C VAL A 54 6.20 11.05 13.03
N GLU A 55 6.08 12.32 13.38
CA GLU A 55 7.14 13.32 13.17
C GLU A 55 8.42 12.94 13.89
N ALA A 56 8.34 12.57 15.18
CA ALA A 56 9.48 12.13 15.96
C ALA A 56 10.16 10.90 15.34
N ARG A 57 9.38 9.93 14.84
CA ARG A 57 9.91 8.72 14.17
C ARG A 57 10.62 9.06 12.87
N LEU A 58 10.08 9.98 12.07
CA LEU A 58 10.69 10.40 10.80
C LEU A 58 12.00 11.18 11.05
N GLN A 59 12.03 12.05 12.06
CA GLN A 59 13.23 12.79 12.45
C GLN A 59 14.36 11.82 12.88
N ARG A 60 14.06 10.87 13.78
CA ARG A 60 15.03 9.85 14.21
C ARG A 60 15.62 9.07 13.03
N ARG A 61 14.77 8.66 12.06
CA ARG A 61 15.21 7.95 10.85
C ARG A 61 16.09 8.79 9.93
N ARG A 62 15.91 10.11 9.89
CA ARG A 62 16.77 10.99 9.08
C ARG A 62 18.15 11.14 9.71
N GLN A 63 18.21 11.30 11.04
CA GLN A 63 19.46 11.41 11.79
C GLN A 63 20.30 10.13 11.70
N SER A 64 19.68 8.95 11.78
CA SER A 64 20.38 7.67 11.68
C SER A 64 20.95 7.35 10.29
N LYS A 65 20.56 8.10 9.25
CA LYS A 65 21.11 7.96 7.89
C LYS A 65 22.25 8.94 7.61
N GLN A 66 22.52 9.87 8.53
CA GLN A 66 23.55 10.91 8.41
C GLN A 66 24.80 10.61 9.25
N GLN A 67 24.76 9.54 10.06
CA GLN A 67 25.89 8.97 10.80
C GLN A 67 26.36 7.71 10.08
#